data_AF-A0AAX1XQK1-F1
#
_entry.id   AF-A0AAX1XQK1-F1
#
_cell.length_a   1.000
_cell.length_b   1.000
_cell.length_c   1.000
_cell.angle_alpha   90.00
_cell.angle_beta   90.00
_cell.angle_gamma   90.00
#
_symmetry.space_group_name_H-M   'P 1'
#
loop_
_entity.id
_entity.type
_entity.pdbx_description
1 polymer ?
#
loop_
_entity_poly.entity_id
_entity_poly.type
_entity_poly.pdbx_seq_one_letter_code
_entity_poly.pdbx_strand_id
1 'polypeptide(L)'
;MFKLFTWVIAVSLVLSSQIVYASAGDPSSRGVQPIFVEGNNTCQQLLPGIDGLIEYKLEPVTDGTFGDGMLEVVIDQQPGAKTFSWDQGDSPVIMQAIFVKGGPDGNLYNYFTDGLLYQDDALLHAPVGNNGRYYGLSHISFCYTPGVPDIKITKTCTFGDVVNGNTLKYNYKLTVENTGDFALYDVVATDTTAVDNDMAAGDHVFNLAMLAVGQTQEFNGSFIIDQNGITNYAEVSAALETGGGVAVSDNADWECPSQNIPGSLSLEKDCSVVVVNRFEDTGINEYGLQVNYSGSVCNTSNVTIDGIVVIDNKDSNPIQVGMLAPAECYDFTGNYEPIPGDGEGLPLPGEEVRAFTDTVDASGETIFGNVVVEAITASAECTLCPTCPEPVNCPE
;
A
#
# COMPACT_ATOMS: atom_id res chain seq x y z
N MET A 1 -70.84 -59.45 -4.99
CA MET A 1 -70.91 -58.03 -5.40
C MET A 1 -69.47 -57.60 -5.72
N PHE A 2 -69.29 -56.80 -6.77
CA PHE A 2 -68.02 -56.40 -7.42
C PHE A 2 -67.46 -57.30 -8.54
N LYS A 3 -67.64 -56.79 -9.76
CA LYS A 3 -67.04 -57.18 -11.04
C LYS A 3 -65.58 -56.73 -11.07
N LEU A 4 -64.68 -57.53 -11.66
CA LEU A 4 -63.41 -57.02 -12.17
C LEU A 4 -63.34 -57.25 -13.68
N PHE A 5 -63.44 -56.15 -14.41
CA PHE A 5 -63.09 -56.00 -15.82
C PHE A 5 -61.56 -55.97 -15.92
N THR A 6 -60.96 -56.67 -16.88
CA THR A 6 -59.56 -56.43 -17.26
C THR A 6 -59.48 -56.34 -18.77
N TRP A 7 -59.00 -55.18 -19.22
CA TRP A 7 -58.94 -54.72 -20.59
C TRP A 7 -57.77 -55.36 -21.34
N VAL A 8 -57.98 -55.69 -22.61
CA VAL A 8 -56.92 -56.03 -23.57
C VAL A 8 -56.32 -54.71 -24.08
N ILE A 9 -55.04 -54.48 -23.79
CA ILE A 9 -54.26 -53.38 -24.38
C ILE A 9 -53.55 -53.93 -25.62
N ALA A 10 -53.94 -53.44 -26.80
CA ALA A 10 -53.22 -53.67 -28.05
C ALA A 10 -52.00 -52.74 -28.10
N VAL A 11 -50.80 -53.31 -28.13
CA VAL A 11 -49.54 -52.58 -28.34
C VAL A 11 -49.31 -52.47 -29.84
N SER A 12 -49.53 -51.29 -30.41
CA SER A 12 -49.11 -50.95 -31.76
C SER A 12 -47.67 -50.40 -31.71
N LEU A 13 -46.72 -51.20 -32.20
CA LEU A 13 -45.33 -50.78 -32.45
C LEU A 13 -45.32 -49.85 -33.68
N VAL A 14 -45.17 -48.55 -33.44
CA VAL A 14 -44.82 -47.57 -34.47
C VAL A 14 -43.30 -47.47 -34.50
N LEU A 15 -42.65 -48.11 -35.48
CA LEU A 15 -41.26 -47.78 -35.81
C LEU A 15 -41.25 -46.41 -36.48
N SER A 16 -40.88 -45.38 -35.73
CA SER A 16 -40.46 -44.11 -36.29
C SER A 16 -39.02 -44.25 -36.78
N SER A 17 -38.84 -44.25 -38.09
CA SER A 17 -37.54 -44.00 -38.71
C SER A 17 -37.13 -42.57 -38.37
N GLN A 18 -36.30 -42.38 -37.35
CA GLN A 18 -35.69 -41.08 -37.09
C GLN A 18 -34.67 -40.80 -38.20
N ILE A 19 -34.96 -39.77 -39.00
CA ILE A 19 -33.97 -39.17 -39.88
C ILE A 19 -33.00 -38.44 -38.94
N VAL A 20 -31.80 -39.01 -38.76
CA VAL A 20 -30.73 -38.37 -38.00
C VAL A 20 -30.16 -37.27 -38.89
N TYR A 21 -30.53 -36.02 -38.61
CA TYR A 21 -29.87 -34.84 -39.17
C TYR A 21 -28.44 -34.77 -38.63
N ALA A 22 -27.53 -34.15 -39.38
CA ALA A 22 -26.20 -33.85 -38.90
C ALA A 22 -26.30 -33.05 -37.59
N SER A 23 -25.46 -33.38 -36.62
CA SER A 23 -25.47 -32.77 -35.29
C SER A 23 -24.07 -32.35 -34.88
N ALA A 24 -23.99 -31.44 -33.91
CA ALA A 24 -22.72 -30.92 -33.42
C ALA A 24 -21.84 -32.04 -32.84
N GLY A 25 -22.43 -33.00 -32.12
CA GLY A 25 -21.72 -34.09 -31.46
C GLY A 25 -21.39 -33.80 -30.00
N ASP A 26 -20.39 -34.52 -29.47
CA ASP A 26 -20.01 -34.49 -28.05
C ASP A 26 -19.17 -33.23 -27.72
N PRO A 27 -19.11 -32.81 -26.45
CA PRO A 27 -18.24 -31.71 -26.04
C PRO A 27 -16.75 -32.09 -26.12
N SER A 28 -15.91 -31.07 -26.20
CA SER A 28 -14.45 -31.21 -26.08
C SER A 28 -14.01 -31.68 -24.69
N SER A 29 -12.71 -31.92 -24.51
CA SER A 29 -12.13 -32.35 -23.23
C SER A 29 -12.32 -31.33 -22.11
N ARG A 30 -12.33 -30.04 -22.43
CA ARG A 30 -12.62 -28.93 -21.50
C ARG A 30 -14.12 -28.73 -21.26
N GLY A 31 -14.98 -29.56 -21.88
CA GLY A 31 -16.42 -29.45 -21.78
C GLY A 31 -17.05 -28.40 -22.70
N VAL A 32 -16.29 -27.87 -23.68
CA VAL A 32 -16.81 -26.90 -24.64
C VAL A 32 -17.73 -27.62 -25.62
N GLN A 33 -19.02 -27.32 -25.55
CA GLN A 33 -20.02 -27.92 -26.43
C GLN A 33 -19.97 -27.26 -27.82
N PRO A 34 -19.70 -28.00 -28.91
CA PRO A 34 -19.70 -27.42 -30.24
C PRO A 34 -21.09 -26.94 -30.65
N ILE A 35 -21.10 -25.86 -31.42
CA ILE A 35 -22.27 -25.33 -32.12
C ILE A 35 -22.20 -25.78 -33.58
N PHE A 36 -23.20 -26.52 -34.03
CA PHE A 36 -23.31 -26.90 -35.44
C PHE A 36 -23.57 -25.66 -36.30
N VAL A 37 -22.77 -25.47 -37.35
CA VAL A 37 -22.92 -24.38 -38.30
C VAL A 37 -22.94 -24.92 -39.73
N GLU A 38 -24.00 -24.59 -40.46
CA GLU A 38 -24.15 -24.99 -41.86
C GLU A 38 -23.15 -24.28 -42.77
N GLY A 39 -22.56 -25.03 -43.70
CA GLY A 39 -21.71 -24.49 -44.76
C GLY A 39 -20.29 -24.10 -44.36
N ASN A 40 -19.62 -23.38 -45.26
CA ASN A 40 -18.24 -22.91 -45.09
C ASN A 40 -18.13 -21.43 -44.75
N ASN A 41 -18.25 -21.14 -43.45
CA ASN A 41 -18.13 -19.79 -42.93
C ASN A 41 -16.69 -19.48 -42.52
N THR A 42 -16.29 -18.24 -42.76
CA THR A 42 -15.06 -17.61 -42.25
C THR A 42 -15.26 -17.15 -40.80
N CYS A 43 -14.18 -16.89 -40.08
CA CYS A 43 -14.24 -16.34 -38.72
C CYS A 43 -15.06 -15.04 -38.65
N GLN A 44 -14.90 -14.14 -39.63
CA GLN A 44 -15.65 -12.89 -39.69
C GLN A 44 -17.17 -13.09 -39.83
N GLN A 45 -17.59 -14.17 -40.51
CA GLN A 45 -19.00 -14.51 -40.65
C GLN A 45 -19.57 -15.17 -39.39
N LEU A 46 -18.74 -15.94 -38.69
CA LEU A 46 -19.11 -16.67 -37.47
C LEU A 46 -19.17 -15.75 -36.25
N LEU A 47 -18.27 -14.77 -36.17
CA LEU A 47 -18.11 -13.85 -35.05
C LEU A 47 -18.22 -12.38 -35.51
N PRO A 48 -19.39 -11.96 -36.02
CA PRO A 48 -19.56 -10.59 -36.48
C PRO A 48 -19.46 -9.60 -35.29
N GLY A 49 -18.64 -8.55 -35.45
CA GLY A 49 -18.53 -7.47 -34.48
C GLY A 49 -17.32 -7.55 -33.53
N ILE A 50 -16.45 -8.54 -33.70
CA ILE A 50 -15.14 -8.55 -33.05
C ILE A 50 -14.16 -7.76 -33.93
N ASP A 51 -13.74 -6.59 -33.45
CA ASP A 51 -12.72 -5.78 -34.11
C ASP A 51 -11.35 -6.44 -34.00
N GLY A 52 -10.57 -6.40 -35.08
CA GLY A 52 -9.23 -7.01 -35.11
C GLY A 52 -9.21 -8.54 -35.18
N LEU A 53 -10.34 -9.17 -35.49
CA LEU A 53 -10.42 -10.63 -35.66
C LEU A 53 -9.56 -11.09 -36.85
N ILE A 54 -8.71 -12.08 -36.60
CA ILE A 54 -7.83 -12.71 -37.58
C ILE A 54 -8.24 -14.19 -37.71
N GLU A 55 -8.20 -14.70 -38.94
CA GLU A 55 -8.42 -16.12 -39.25
C GLU A 55 -7.11 -16.76 -39.70
N TYR A 56 -6.64 -17.75 -38.93
CA TYR A 56 -5.61 -18.68 -39.39
C TYR A 56 -6.27 -19.99 -39.80
N LYS A 57 -6.23 -20.28 -41.11
CA LYS A 57 -6.80 -21.51 -41.67
C LYS A 57 -5.72 -22.57 -41.87
N LEU A 58 -5.85 -23.68 -41.17
CA LEU A 58 -4.98 -24.86 -41.29
C LEU A 58 -5.59 -25.90 -42.24
N GLU A 59 -4.96 -26.08 -43.41
CA GLU A 59 -5.30 -27.09 -44.40
C GLU A 59 -4.02 -27.57 -45.15
N PRO A 60 -3.73 -28.88 -45.21
CA PRO A 60 -4.45 -29.99 -44.57
C PRO A 60 -4.27 -29.99 -43.05
N VAL A 61 -5.18 -30.65 -42.34
CA VAL A 61 -5.00 -30.90 -40.90
C VAL A 61 -4.03 -32.06 -40.72
N THR A 62 -2.86 -31.80 -40.13
CA THR A 62 -1.78 -32.77 -39.84
C THR A 62 -1.16 -32.49 -38.47
N ASP A 63 -0.50 -33.47 -37.87
CA ASP A 63 0.24 -33.26 -36.62
C ASP A 63 1.41 -32.30 -36.84
N GLY A 64 1.65 -31.40 -35.89
CA GLY A 64 2.78 -30.47 -35.94
C GLY A 64 2.47 -29.10 -35.33
N THR A 65 3.42 -28.19 -35.48
CA THR A 65 3.31 -26.80 -35.03
C THR A 65 3.08 -25.89 -36.24
N PHE A 66 2.05 -25.06 -36.18
CA PHE A 66 1.59 -24.22 -37.28
C PHE A 66 1.37 -22.80 -36.79
N GLY A 67 1.44 -21.83 -37.69
CA GLY A 67 1.24 -20.44 -37.29
C GLY A 67 1.40 -19.44 -38.43
N ASP A 68 1.17 -18.17 -38.10
CA ASP A 68 1.33 -17.01 -38.98
C ASP A 68 2.28 -15.94 -38.42
N GLY A 69 2.98 -16.28 -37.33
CA GLY A 69 3.94 -15.42 -36.64
C GLY A 69 3.34 -14.69 -35.45
N MET A 70 2.01 -14.52 -35.38
CA MET A 70 1.33 -14.01 -34.19
C MET A 70 0.69 -15.14 -33.40
N LEU A 71 0.03 -16.06 -34.09
CA LEU A 71 -0.38 -17.35 -33.54
C LEU A 71 0.65 -18.41 -33.90
N GLU A 72 1.08 -19.17 -32.91
CA GLU A 72 1.65 -20.50 -33.03
C GLU A 72 0.71 -21.50 -32.34
N VAL A 73 0.38 -22.62 -32.98
CA VAL A 73 -0.52 -23.64 -32.47
C VAL A 73 0.01 -25.04 -32.77
N VAL A 74 0.12 -25.86 -31.73
CA VAL A 74 0.48 -27.28 -31.81
C VAL A 74 -0.78 -28.09 -32.03
N ILE A 75 -0.77 -28.97 -33.03
CA ILE A 75 -1.88 -29.86 -33.39
C ILE A 75 -1.44 -31.30 -33.22
N ASP A 76 -2.25 -32.08 -32.49
CA ASP A 76 -2.12 -33.54 -32.36
C ASP A 76 -3.45 -34.20 -32.72
N GLN A 77 -3.47 -34.98 -33.80
CA GLN A 77 -4.64 -35.70 -34.27
C GLN A 77 -4.72 -37.11 -33.71
N GLN A 78 -5.95 -37.56 -33.59
CA GLN A 78 -6.30 -38.95 -33.36
C GLN A 78 -7.09 -39.45 -34.58
N PRO A 79 -6.43 -39.81 -35.71
CA PRO A 79 -7.12 -40.09 -36.98
C PRO A 79 -8.19 -41.19 -36.88
N GLY A 80 -7.99 -42.17 -36.00
CA GLY A 80 -8.96 -43.23 -35.75
C GLY A 80 -10.23 -42.75 -35.05
N ALA A 81 -10.10 -41.79 -34.14
CA ALA A 81 -11.22 -41.14 -33.44
C ALA A 81 -11.78 -39.95 -34.22
N LYS A 82 -11.05 -39.45 -35.24
CA LYS A 82 -11.34 -38.22 -36.00
C LYS A 82 -11.46 -36.98 -35.11
N THR A 83 -10.62 -36.95 -34.08
CA THR A 83 -10.50 -35.81 -33.17
C THR A 83 -9.09 -35.21 -33.26
N PHE A 84 -8.91 -34.02 -32.71
CA PHE A 84 -7.60 -33.41 -32.52
C PHE A 84 -7.55 -32.61 -31.21
N SER A 85 -6.34 -32.27 -30.78
CA SER A 85 -6.08 -31.24 -29.78
C SER A 85 -5.31 -30.08 -30.37
N TRP A 86 -5.47 -28.91 -29.73
CA TRP A 86 -4.74 -27.70 -30.04
C TRP A 86 -4.15 -27.12 -28.75
N ASP A 87 -2.99 -26.48 -28.87
CA ASP A 87 -2.31 -25.75 -27.80
C ASP A 87 -1.59 -24.55 -28.43
N GLN A 88 -1.96 -23.33 -28.04
CA GLN A 88 -1.35 -22.11 -28.60
C GLN A 88 -0.10 -21.64 -27.85
N GLY A 89 0.31 -22.36 -26.80
CA GLY A 89 1.45 -22.00 -25.95
C GLY A 89 1.36 -20.57 -25.44
N ASP A 90 2.45 -19.82 -25.61
CA ASP A 90 2.58 -18.43 -25.15
C ASP A 90 2.29 -17.40 -26.26
N SER A 91 1.59 -17.81 -27.33
CA SER A 91 1.18 -16.90 -28.39
C SER A 91 0.40 -15.72 -27.80
N PRO A 92 0.77 -14.45 -28.11
CA PRO A 92 0.12 -13.27 -27.55
C PRO A 92 -1.21 -12.99 -28.26
N VAL A 93 -2.09 -13.99 -28.30
CA VAL A 93 -3.40 -13.94 -28.93
C VAL A 93 -4.49 -14.48 -28.01
N ILE A 94 -5.69 -13.97 -28.20
CA ILE A 94 -6.90 -14.44 -27.55
C ILE A 94 -7.62 -15.34 -28.55
N MET A 95 -7.71 -16.65 -28.26
CA MET A 95 -8.51 -17.57 -29.06
C MET A 95 -10.00 -17.28 -28.84
N GLN A 96 -10.64 -16.63 -29.81
CA GLN A 96 -12.07 -16.31 -29.75
C GLN A 96 -12.91 -17.57 -30.01
N ALA A 97 -12.58 -18.29 -31.08
CA ALA A 97 -13.22 -19.54 -31.41
C ALA A 97 -12.38 -20.40 -32.37
N ILE A 98 -12.71 -21.68 -32.46
CA ILE A 98 -12.17 -22.61 -33.45
C ILE A 98 -13.31 -23.20 -34.25
N PHE A 99 -13.24 -23.06 -35.56
CA PHE A 99 -14.20 -23.67 -36.48
C PHE A 99 -13.61 -24.91 -37.14
N VAL A 100 -14.16 -26.07 -36.79
CA VAL A 100 -13.72 -27.38 -37.25
C VAL A 100 -14.60 -27.84 -38.39
N LYS A 101 -14.05 -27.87 -39.61
CA LYS A 101 -14.81 -28.21 -40.80
C LYS A 101 -14.66 -29.68 -41.19
N GLY A 102 -15.78 -30.31 -41.55
CA GLY A 102 -15.81 -31.64 -42.15
C GLY A 102 -17.15 -31.94 -42.82
N GLY A 103 -17.11 -32.54 -44.01
CA GLY A 103 -18.32 -32.70 -44.82
C GLY A 103 -18.82 -31.34 -45.37
N PRO A 104 -20.15 -31.13 -45.50
CA PRO A 104 -20.70 -29.85 -45.97
C PRO A 104 -20.69 -28.73 -44.93
N ASP A 105 -20.53 -29.05 -43.65
CA ASP A 105 -20.79 -28.16 -42.51
C ASP A 105 -19.57 -28.07 -41.58
N GLY A 106 -19.71 -27.43 -40.41
CA GLY A 106 -18.66 -27.40 -39.39
C GLY A 106 -19.19 -27.23 -37.97
N ASN A 107 -18.29 -27.41 -37.01
CA ASN A 107 -18.54 -27.16 -35.59
C ASN A 107 -17.76 -25.93 -35.14
N LEU A 108 -18.45 -24.98 -34.50
CA LEU A 108 -17.82 -23.82 -33.86
C LEU A 108 -17.67 -24.10 -32.36
N TYR A 109 -16.43 -24.00 -31.87
CA TYR A 109 -16.07 -24.07 -30.46
C TYR A 109 -15.68 -22.66 -30.00
N ASN A 110 -16.43 -22.06 -29.07
CA ASN A 110 -16.12 -20.73 -28.56
C ASN A 110 -15.17 -20.85 -27.36
N TYR A 111 -14.06 -20.12 -27.40
CA TYR A 111 -13.00 -20.16 -26.38
C TYR A 111 -12.83 -18.84 -25.64
N PHE A 112 -13.52 -17.78 -26.06
CA PHE A 112 -13.61 -16.55 -25.29
C PHE A 112 -15.08 -16.21 -25.02
N THR A 113 -15.63 -16.87 -24.00
CA THR A 113 -16.96 -16.57 -23.45
C THR A 113 -16.80 -16.36 -21.95
N ASP A 114 -17.32 -15.24 -21.44
CA ASP A 114 -17.31 -14.88 -20.01
C ASP A 114 -15.91 -14.55 -19.41
N GLY A 115 -14.96 -14.12 -20.24
CA GLY A 115 -13.62 -13.65 -19.78
C GLY A 115 -12.67 -14.76 -19.37
N LEU A 116 -13.01 -16.03 -19.62
CA LEU A 116 -12.11 -17.17 -19.45
C LEU A 116 -11.32 -17.40 -20.74
N LEU A 117 -10.00 -17.47 -20.61
CA LEU A 117 -9.07 -17.74 -21.71
C LEU A 117 -8.66 -19.21 -21.67
N TYR A 118 -8.84 -19.90 -22.79
CA TYR A 118 -8.28 -21.24 -22.99
C TYR A 118 -7.05 -21.14 -23.87
N GLN A 119 -5.97 -21.79 -23.44
CA GLN A 119 -4.72 -21.91 -24.21
C GLN A 119 -4.64 -23.25 -24.95
N ASP A 120 -5.40 -24.25 -24.48
CA ASP A 120 -5.42 -25.61 -25.01
C ASP A 120 -6.80 -26.28 -24.85
N ASP A 121 -7.09 -27.23 -25.73
CA ASP A 121 -8.18 -28.19 -25.59
C ASP A 121 -7.94 -29.42 -26.47
N ALA A 122 -8.66 -30.49 -26.19
CA ALA A 122 -8.58 -31.77 -26.90
C ALA A 122 -9.95 -32.33 -27.25
N LEU A 123 -9.96 -33.38 -28.07
CA LEU A 123 -11.18 -34.07 -28.55
C LEU A 123 -12.09 -33.21 -29.44
N LEU A 124 -11.57 -32.14 -30.05
CA LEU A 124 -12.33 -31.36 -31.02
C LEU A 124 -12.57 -32.20 -32.28
N HIS A 125 -13.74 -32.07 -32.89
CA HIS A 125 -14.13 -32.84 -34.07
C HIS A 125 -15.08 -32.06 -35.00
N ALA A 126 -15.15 -32.51 -36.24
CA ALA A 126 -16.17 -32.06 -37.19
C ALA A 126 -17.57 -32.62 -36.81
N PRO A 127 -18.66 -32.12 -37.41
CA PRO A 127 -20.01 -32.59 -37.13
C PRO A 127 -20.19 -34.12 -37.30
N VAL A 128 -21.19 -34.66 -36.61
CA VAL A 128 -21.62 -36.05 -36.76
C VAL A 128 -22.43 -36.17 -38.05
N GLY A 129 -21.99 -37.05 -38.96
CA GLY A 129 -22.71 -37.36 -40.17
C GLY A 129 -23.86 -38.36 -39.96
N ASN A 130 -24.64 -38.62 -41.01
CA ASN A 130 -25.82 -39.49 -40.96
C ASN A 130 -25.51 -40.95 -40.56
N ASN A 131 -24.24 -41.36 -40.60
CA ASN A 131 -23.78 -42.68 -40.14
C ASN A 131 -23.47 -42.73 -38.63
N GLY A 132 -23.77 -41.64 -37.89
CA GLY A 132 -23.50 -41.53 -36.45
C GLY A 132 -22.02 -41.40 -36.11
N ARG A 133 -21.15 -41.07 -37.09
CA ARG A 133 -19.71 -40.87 -36.90
C ARG A 133 -19.32 -39.46 -37.31
N TYR A 134 -18.27 -38.91 -36.71
CA TYR A 134 -17.73 -37.62 -37.14
C TYR A 134 -17.32 -37.67 -38.61
N TYR A 135 -17.54 -36.56 -39.32
CA TYR A 135 -16.91 -36.33 -40.62
C TYR A 135 -15.38 -36.32 -40.47
N GLY A 136 -14.67 -36.59 -41.57
CA GLY A 136 -13.22 -36.35 -41.61
C GLY A 136 -12.94 -34.84 -41.55
N LEU A 137 -11.81 -34.46 -40.96
CA LEU A 137 -11.37 -33.06 -40.90
C LEU A 137 -10.97 -32.59 -42.30
N SER A 138 -11.58 -31.51 -42.78
CA SER A 138 -11.22 -30.83 -44.03
C SER A 138 -10.20 -29.73 -43.76
N HIS A 139 -10.51 -28.82 -42.84
CA HIS A 139 -9.62 -27.78 -42.34
C HIS A 139 -10.11 -27.29 -40.97
N ILE A 140 -9.25 -26.53 -40.30
CA ILE A 140 -9.58 -25.84 -39.05
C ILE A 140 -9.33 -24.35 -39.29
N SER A 141 -10.28 -23.49 -38.88
CA SER A 141 -10.08 -22.05 -38.81
C SER A 141 -9.96 -21.62 -37.36
N PHE A 142 -8.80 -21.10 -36.98
CA PHE A 142 -8.55 -20.47 -35.70
C PHE A 142 -8.94 -19.00 -35.80
N CYS A 143 -9.91 -18.58 -35.01
CA CYS A 143 -10.41 -17.21 -34.96
C CYS A 143 -9.83 -16.57 -33.71
N TYR A 144 -8.90 -15.63 -33.87
CA TYR A 144 -8.19 -15.02 -32.75
C TYR A 144 -8.07 -13.52 -32.90
N THR A 145 -7.80 -12.82 -31.80
CA THR A 145 -7.40 -11.40 -31.79
C THR A 145 -6.02 -11.27 -31.14
N PRO A 146 -5.19 -10.27 -31.50
CA PRO A 146 -4.02 -9.95 -30.71
C PRO A 146 -4.44 -9.60 -29.27
N GLY A 147 -3.70 -10.07 -28.26
CA GLY A 147 -3.89 -9.62 -26.88
C GLY A 147 -2.76 -8.69 -26.47
N VAL A 148 -3.03 -7.83 -25.47
CA VAL A 148 -2.04 -6.91 -24.91
C VAL A 148 -1.94 -7.17 -23.41
N PRO A 149 -0.75 -7.53 -22.88
CA PRO A 149 -0.58 -7.58 -21.44
C PRO A 149 -0.57 -6.15 -20.90
N ASP A 150 -1.19 -5.94 -19.75
CA ASP A 150 -1.25 -4.64 -19.10
C ASP A 150 -1.39 -4.85 -17.59
N ILE A 151 -0.77 -3.98 -16.82
CA ILE A 151 -0.79 -4.02 -15.36
C ILE A 151 -0.93 -2.59 -14.87
N LYS A 152 -1.71 -2.41 -13.80
CA LYS A 152 -1.91 -1.13 -13.17
C LYS A 152 -1.54 -1.20 -11.71
N ILE A 153 -0.76 -0.24 -11.23
CA ILE A 153 -0.54 -0.03 -9.80
C ILE A 153 -1.20 1.28 -9.37
N THR A 154 -1.83 1.26 -8.20
CA THR A 154 -2.23 2.47 -7.49
C THR A 154 -1.66 2.43 -6.09
N LYS A 155 -1.44 3.61 -5.52
CA LYS A 155 -0.77 3.77 -4.24
C LYS A 155 -1.57 4.71 -3.35
N THR A 156 -1.53 4.45 -2.06
CA THR A 156 -1.92 5.43 -1.04
C THR A 156 -0.85 5.50 0.03
N CYS A 157 -0.66 6.68 0.62
CA CYS A 157 0.19 6.89 1.78
C CYS A 157 -0.56 7.66 2.86
N THR A 158 -0.45 7.21 4.11
CA THR A 158 -1.08 7.83 5.27
C THR A 158 -0.10 7.97 6.42
N PHE A 159 -0.28 9.01 7.23
CA PHE A 159 0.47 9.15 8.46
C PHE A 159 0.12 8.03 9.44
N GLY A 160 1.14 7.43 10.05
CA GLY A 160 1.03 6.45 11.11
C GLY A 160 1.28 7.09 12.47
N ASP A 161 2.55 7.32 12.79
CA ASP A 161 2.99 7.70 14.14
C ASP A 161 4.27 8.57 14.11
N VAL A 162 4.53 9.24 15.23
CA VAL A 162 5.86 9.80 15.53
C VAL A 162 6.70 8.72 16.22
N VAL A 163 7.89 8.46 15.73
CA VAL A 163 8.81 7.44 16.25
C VAL A 163 10.02 8.11 16.87
N ASN A 164 10.33 7.73 18.11
CA ASN A 164 11.45 8.27 18.90
C ASN A 164 11.51 9.81 19.00
N GLY A 165 10.41 10.50 18.69
CA GLY A 165 10.30 11.95 18.70
C GLY A 165 11.00 12.68 17.56
N ASN A 166 11.70 12.00 16.64
CA ASN A 166 12.49 12.65 15.59
C ASN A 166 12.35 12.02 14.20
N THR A 167 11.60 10.92 14.09
CA THR A 167 11.22 10.34 12.80
C THR A 167 9.71 10.11 12.73
N LEU A 168 9.19 9.95 11.53
CA LEU A 168 7.78 9.72 11.24
C LEU A 168 7.61 8.37 10.56
N LYS A 169 6.60 7.64 11.00
CA LYS A 169 6.13 6.42 10.33
C LYS A 169 5.00 6.77 9.38
N TYR A 170 5.17 6.39 8.11
CA TYR A 170 4.12 6.43 7.10
C TYR A 170 3.70 5.01 6.74
N ASN A 171 2.39 4.78 6.63
CA ASN A 171 1.83 3.54 6.12
C ASN A 171 1.51 3.72 4.64
N TYR A 172 1.67 2.66 3.85
CA TYR A 172 1.28 2.67 2.44
C TYR A 172 0.51 1.41 2.08
N LYS A 173 -0.30 1.56 1.02
CA LYS A 173 -0.99 0.45 0.35
C LYS A 173 -0.71 0.53 -1.14
N LEU A 174 -0.26 -0.58 -1.71
CA LEU A 174 -0.14 -0.79 -3.15
C LEU A 174 -1.32 -1.67 -3.59
N THR A 175 -2.04 -1.26 -4.63
CA THR A 175 -3.13 -2.03 -5.23
C THR A 175 -2.74 -2.29 -6.68
N VAL A 176 -2.42 -3.54 -6.98
CA VAL A 176 -1.98 -4.02 -8.29
C VAL A 176 -3.12 -4.75 -8.98
N GLU A 177 -3.47 -4.34 -10.19
CA GLU A 177 -4.54 -4.90 -11.00
C GLU A 177 -3.99 -5.37 -12.35
N ASN A 178 -4.38 -6.57 -12.78
CA ASN A 178 -4.13 -7.01 -14.15
C ASN A 178 -5.25 -6.48 -15.05
N THR A 179 -4.96 -5.41 -15.77
CA THR A 179 -5.89 -4.73 -16.69
C THR A 179 -5.80 -5.23 -18.13
N GLY A 180 -4.85 -6.14 -18.41
CA GLY A 180 -4.59 -6.66 -19.74
C GLY A 180 -5.33 -7.97 -20.05
N ASP A 181 -4.94 -8.56 -21.18
CA ASP A 181 -5.61 -9.72 -21.77
C ASP A 181 -4.98 -11.06 -21.39
N PHE A 182 -3.88 -11.09 -20.64
CA PHE A 182 -3.18 -12.32 -20.27
C PHE A 182 -3.00 -12.42 -18.77
N ALA A 183 -2.97 -13.65 -18.24
CA ALA A 183 -2.49 -13.85 -16.88
C ALA A 183 -1.03 -13.41 -16.78
N LEU A 184 -0.70 -12.73 -15.69
CA LEU A 184 0.64 -12.24 -15.41
C LEU A 184 1.31 -13.15 -14.39
N TYR A 185 2.61 -13.39 -14.55
CA TYR A 185 3.42 -14.21 -13.67
C TYR A 185 4.58 -13.41 -13.10
N ASP A 186 5.17 -13.92 -12.02
CA ASP A 186 6.31 -13.29 -11.34
C ASP A 186 6.09 -11.79 -11.12
N VAL A 187 4.91 -11.46 -10.59
CA VAL A 187 4.52 -10.08 -10.32
C VAL A 187 5.35 -9.57 -9.15
N VAL A 188 6.11 -8.51 -9.36
CA VAL A 188 6.92 -7.86 -8.34
C VAL A 188 6.43 -6.43 -8.17
N ALA A 189 5.90 -6.12 -6.98
CA ALA A 189 5.50 -4.78 -6.59
C ALA A 189 6.47 -4.24 -5.54
N THR A 190 7.02 -3.04 -5.76
CA THR A 190 8.04 -2.44 -4.90
C THR A 190 7.65 -1.04 -4.49
N ASP A 191 7.72 -0.74 -3.20
CA ASP A 191 7.72 0.65 -2.72
C ASP A 191 9.16 1.17 -2.76
N THR A 192 9.50 1.91 -3.81
CA THR A 192 10.89 2.33 -4.09
C THR A 192 11.37 3.38 -3.08
N THR A 193 10.50 4.30 -2.66
CA THR A 193 10.86 5.28 -1.63
C THR A 193 11.20 4.59 -0.32
N ALA A 194 10.43 3.57 0.08
CA ALA A 194 10.69 2.80 1.30
C ALA A 194 11.96 1.94 1.19
N VAL A 195 12.20 1.27 0.05
CA VAL A 195 13.47 0.55 -0.19
C VAL A 195 14.69 1.45 0.02
N ASP A 196 14.63 2.67 -0.50
CA ASP A 196 15.78 3.58 -0.48
C ASP A 196 15.95 4.35 0.84
N ASN A 197 14.85 4.66 1.54
CA ASN A 197 14.86 5.63 2.64
C ASN A 197 14.34 5.08 3.98
N ASP A 198 13.84 3.84 4.05
CA ASP A 198 13.34 3.31 5.33
C ASP A 198 14.49 3.13 6.35
N MET A 199 14.45 3.95 7.38
CA MET A 199 15.41 3.90 8.49
C MET A 199 15.27 2.64 9.35
N ALA A 200 14.15 1.90 9.23
CA ALA A 200 13.94 0.62 9.91
C ALA A 200 14.44 -0.60 9.10
N ALA A 201 14.89 -0.41 7.86
CA ALA A 201 15.35 -1.46 6.95
C ALA A 201 14.33 -2.61 6.76
N GLY A 202 13.06 -2.27 6.57
CA GLY A 202 11.98 -3.19 6.23
C GLY A 202 12.13 -3.80 4.82
N ASP A 203 11.44 -4.93 4.59
CA ASP A 203 11.25 -5.46 3.25
C ASP A 203 10.05 -4.79 2.60
N HIS A 204 10.29 -4.20 1.42
CA HIS A 204 9.33 -3.40 0.67
C HIS A 204 9.13 -3.93 -0.76
N VAL A 205 9.61 -5.14 -1.03
CA VAL A 205 9.44 -5.86 -2.30
C VAL A 205 8.46 -7.01 -2.09
N PHE A 206 7.33 -6.97 -2.78
CA PHE A 206 6.28 -7.97 -2.70
C PHE A 206 6.23 -8.80 -3.97
N ASN A 207 6.28 -10.12 -3.80
CA ASN A 207 6.25 -11.07 -4.91
C ASN A 207 4.92 -11.82 -4.94
N LEU A 208 4.32 -11.96 -6.12
CA LEU A 208 3.12 -12.74 -6.37
C LEU A 208 3.35 -13.61 -7.60
N ALA A 209 3.18 -14.93 -7.44
CA ALA A 209 3.51 -15.89 -8.50
C ALA A 209 2.64 -15.74 -9.75
N MET A 210 1.36 -15.37 -9.59
CA MET A 210 0.42 -15.23 -10.69
C MET A 210 -0.70 -14.25 -10.34
N LEU A 211 -1.11 -13.43 -11.32
CA LEU A 211 -2.27 -12.55 -11.26
C LEU A 211 -3.11 -12.75 -12.53
N ALA A 212 -4.26 -13.42 -12.39
CA ALA A 212 -5.16 -13.66 -13.52
C ALA A 212 -5.81 -12.36 -14.02
N VAL A 213 -6.35 -12.40 -15.25
CA VAL A 213 -6.99 -11.24 -15.89
C VAL A 213 -8.11 -10.66 -15.03
N GLY A 214 -8.12 -9.34 -14.88
CA GLY A 214 -9.10 -8.61 -14.08
C GLY A 214 -8.98 -8.81 -12.56
N GLN A 215 -7.99 -9.55 -12.07
CA GLN A 215 -7.74 -9.69 -10.64
C GLN A 215 -6.95 -8.51 -10.08
N THR A 216 -7.18 -8.24 -8.80
CA THR A 216 -6.49 -7.22 -8.02
C THR A 216 -5.85 -7.84 -6.79
N GLN A 217 -4.60 -7.48 -6.50
CA GLN A 217 -3.88 -7.83 -5.28
C GLN A 217 -3.50 -6.55 -4.52
N GLU A 218 -3.71 -6.54 -3.21
CA GLU A 218 -3.26 -5.47 -2.34
C GLU A 218 -2.04 -5.89 -1.51
N PHE A 219 -1.07 -4.99 -1.40
CA PHE A 219 0.10 -5.11 -0.51
C PHE A 219 0.14 -3.92 0.44
N ASN A 220 0.48 -4.16 1.70
CA ASN A 220 0.54 -3.12 2.72
C ASN A 220 1.94 -3.12 3.34
N GLY A 221 2.43 -1.94 3.67
CA GLY A 221 3.69 -1.77 4.38
C GLY A 221 3.75 -0.42 5.09
N SER A 222 4.90 -0.15 5.72
CA SER A 222 5.17 1.12 6.36
C SER A 222 6.67 1.37 6.41
N PHE A 223 7.09 2.62 6.30
CA PHE A 223 8.48 3.03 6.39
C PHE A 223 8.64 4.19 7.38
N ILE A 224 9.84 4.33 7.93
CA ILE A 224 10.22 5.35 8.90
C ILE A 224 11.25 6.28 8.25
N ILE A 225 11.00 7.59 8.30
CA ILE A 225 11.85 8.64 7.72
C ILE A 225 11.89 9.87 8.62
N ASP A 226 12.94 10.70 8.51
CA ASP A 226 13.11 11.96 9.24
C ASP A 226 12.45 13.18 8.53
N GLN A 227 11.70 12.95 7.46
CA GLN A 227 11.06 13.99 6.66
C GLN A 227 9.56 14.10 6.94
N ASN A 228 9.09 15.35 7.08
CA ASN A 228 7.67 15.65 7.32
C ASN A 228 6.94 15.97 6.01
N GLY A 229 6.20 14.97 5.52
CA GLY A 229 5.61 14.99 4.19
C GLY A 229 6.64 14.62 3.12
N ILE A 230 6.28 13.68 2.26
CA ILE A 230 7.16 13.16 1.20
C ILE A 230 6.30 12.56 0.08
N THR A 231 6.74 12.72 -1.17
CA THR A 231 6.20 11.94 -2.28
C THR A 231 6.71 10.51 -2.20
N ASN A 232 5.82 9.55 -1.99
CA ASN A 232 6.17 8.14 -1.94
C ASN A 232 5.90 7.49 -3.31
N TYR A 233 6.90 6.82 -3.88
CA TYR A 233 6.87 6.16 -5.19
C TYR A 233 6.76 4.64 -5.05
N ALA A 234 6.16 4.00 -6.05
CA ALA A 234 6.13 2.56 -6.20
C ALA A 234 6.14 2.17 -7.68
N GLU A 235 6.61 0.95 -7.93
CA GLU A 235 6.59 0.32 -9.24
C GLU A 235 6.04 -1.09 -9.15
N VAL A 236 5.52 -1.59 -10.27
CA VAL A 236 5.19 -2.99 -10.44
C VAL A 236 5.70 -3.49 -11.78
N SER A 237 6.12 -4.74 -11.84
CA SER A 237 6.46 -5.43 -13.08
C SER A 237 5.94 -6.86 -13.06
N ALA A 238 5.75 -7.44 -14.25
CA ALA A 238 5.34 -8.83 -14.39
C ALA A 238 5.80 -9.44 -15.72
N ALA A 239 5.86 -10.76 -15.77
CA ALA A 239 6.13 -11.59 -16.95
C ALA A 239 4.85 -12.23 -17.51
N LEU A 240 4.95 -12.81 -18.70
CA LEU A 240 3.86 -13.60 -19.33
C LEU A 240 3.94 -15.10 -18.99
N GLU A 241 5.05 -15.54 -18.41
CA GLU A 241 5.31 -16.93 -18.04
C GLU A 241 6.22 -16.98 -16.80
N THR A 242 6.23 -18.10 -16.08
CA THR A 242 7.10 -18.29 -14.91
C THR A 242 8.57 -18.38 -15.32
N GLY A 243 9.42 -17.56 -14.71
CA GLY A 243 10.84 -17.41 -15.03
C GLY A 243 11.08 -16.57 -16.29
N GLY A 244 10.04 -15.96 -16.85
CA GLY A 244 10.12 -15.10 -18.02
C GLY A 244 10.77 -13.73 -17.72
N GLY A 245 11.03 -12.96 -18.77
CA GLY A 245 11.44 -11.56 -18.65
C GLY A 245 10.27 -10.63 -18.32
N VAL A 246 10.57 -9.40 -17.88
CA VAL A 246 9.55 -8.36 -17.68
C VAL A 246 8.87 -8.07 -19.00
N ALA A 247 7.56 -8.32 -19.05
CA ALA A 247 6.69 -8.06 -20.19
C ALA A 247 5.88 -6.77 -20.02
N VAL A 248 5.48 -6.46 -18.79
CA VAL A 248 4.72 -5.25 -18.45
C VAL A 248 5.22 -4.63 -17.16
N SER A 249 5.02 -3.32 -17.04
CA SER A 249 5.35 -2.58 -15.84
C SER A 249 4.51 -1.31 -15.74
N ASP A 250 4.25 -0.87 -14.52
CA ASP A 250 3.58 0.40 -14.24
C ASP A 250 4.19 1.05 -12.98
N ASN A 251 3.95 2.35 -12.80
CA ASN A 251 4.41 3.10 -11.64
C ASN A 251 3.28 3.94 -11.03
N ALA A 252 3.39 4.21 -9.73
CA ALA A 252 2.46 5.07 -9.02
C ALA A 252 3.18 5.85 -7.93
N ASP A 253 2.67 7.04 -7.65
CA ASP A 253 3.11 7.86 -6.55
C ASP A 253 1.93 8.34 -5.69
N TRP A 254 2.24 8.75 -4.46
CA TRP A 254 1.29 9.37 -3.57
C TRP A 254 1.99 10.30 -2.59
N GLU A 255 1.43 11.50 -2.38
CA GLU A 255 1.90 12.46 -1.38
C GLU A 255 1.54 12.01 0.04
N CYS A 256 2.53 11.57 0.81
CA CYS A 256 2.36 11.30 2.23
C CYS A 256 2.08 12.63 2.96
N PRO A 257 1.04 12.70 3.81
CA PRO A 257 0.60 13.96 4.36
C PRO A 257 1.62 14.54 5.35
N SER A 258 1.94 15.82 5.21
CA SER A 258 2.66 16.58 6.23
C SER A 258 1.84 16.68 7.52
N GLN A 259 2.49 16.55 8.67
CA GLN A 259 1.88 16.63 9.99
C GLN A 259 2.23 17.93 10.71
N ASN A 260 1.29 18.44 11.49
CA ASN A 260 1.53 19.47 12.48
C ASN A 260 1.60 18.80 13.86
N ILE A 261 2.82 18.57 14.36
CA ILE A 261 3.05 17.83 15.60
C ILE A 261 3.37 18.87 16.70
N PRO A 262 2.43 19.16 17.62
CA PRO A 262 2.64 20.15 18.65
C PRO A 262 3.64 19.66 19.71
N GLY A 263 4.59 20.52 20.08
CA GLY A 263 5.47 20.31 21.22
C GLY A 263 4.89 20.91 22.51
N SER A 264 5.47 20.54 23.64
CA SER A 264 5.12 21.09 24.96
C SER A 264 6.33 21.02 25.90
N LEU A 265 6.58 22.12 26.60
CA LEU A 265 7.61 22.24 27.62
C LEU A 265 6.96 22.50 28.99
N SER A 266 7.45 21.83 30.03
CA SER A 266 7.22 22.25 31.41
C SER A 266 8.46 22.94 31.96
N LEU A 267 8.26 23.97 32.78
CA LEU A 267 9.32 24.78 33.34
C LEU A 267 9.10 24.93 34.84
N GLU A 268 10.13 24.64 35.62
CA GLU A 268 10.15 24.80 37.06
C GLU A 268 11.29 25.74 37.47
N LYS A 269 11.07 26.50 38.54
CA LYS A 269 12.06 27.41 39.10
C LYS A 269 11.98 27.43 40.62
N ASP A 270 13.14 27.46 41.24
CA ASP A 270 13.34 27.64 42.67
C ASP A 270 14.51 28.61 42.89
N CYS A 271 14.58 29.22 44.08
CA CYS A 271 15.66 30.11 44.43
C CYS A 271 15.93 30.17 45.93
N SER A 272 17.18 30.52 46.26
CA SER A 272 17.65 30.76 47.61
C SER A 272 18.44 32.05 47.68
N VAL A 273 18.32 32.77 48.80
CA VAL A 273 19.06 34.02 49.03
C VAL A 273 20.11 33.78 50.09
N VAL A 274 21.35 34.17 49.81
CA VAL A 274 22.48 34.04 50.73
C VAL A 274 23.18 35.39 50.93
N VAL A 275 23.82 35.54 52.08
CA VAL A 275 24.69 36.69 52.36
C VAL A 275 26.11 36.32 51.95
N VAL A 276 26.71 37.13 51.08
CA VAL A 276 28.06 36.94 50.56
C VAL A 276 29.00 38.03 51.05
N ASN A 277 30.26 37.68 51.30
CA ASN A 277 31.31 38.66 51.58
C ASN A 277 31.90 39.15 50.25
N ARG A 278 31.79 40.45 49.96
CA ARG A 278 32.24 41.08 48.73
C ARG A 278 33.71 41.53 48.77
N PHE A 279 34.48 41.09 49.78
CA PHE A 279 35.88 41.49 49.91
C PHE A 279 36.72 41.12 48.68
N GLU A 280 36.49 39.96 48.07
CA GLU A 280 37.25 39.52 46.89
C GLU A 280 36.98 40.40 45.66
N ASP A 281 35.77 40.95 45.53
CA ASP A 281 35.36 41.77 44.37
C ASP A 281 35.60 43.27 44.56
N THR A 282 35.45 43.76 45.80
CA THR A 282 35.45 45.21 46.10
C THR A 282 36.71 45.66 46.86
N GLY A 283 37.47 44.74 47.46
CA GLY A 283 38.63 45.04 48.31
C GLY A 283 38.27 45.67 49.66
N ILE A 284 36.98 45.76 50.00
CA ILE A 284 36.46 46.25 51.28
C ILE A 284 35.63 45.16 51.96
N ASN A 285 35.63 45.10 53.30
CA ASN A 285 34.86 44.12 54.06
C ASN A 285 33.36 44.51 54.06
N GLU A 286 32.70 44.34 52.91
CA GLU A 286 31.28 44.61 52.70
C GLU A 286 30.53 43.29 52.50
N TYR A 287 29.34 43.20 53.09
CA TYR A 287 28.43 42.07 52.88
C TYR A 287 27.33 42.47 51.88
N GLY A 288 27.05 41.58 50.93
CA GLY A 288 25.98 41.73 49.93
C GLY A 288 25.01 40.56 49.98
N LEU A 289 23.94 40.67 49.20
CA LEU A 289 23.03 39.55 48.93
C LEU A 289 23.37 38.92 47.59
N GLN A 290 23.17 37.61 47.49
CA GLN A 290 23.19 36.87 46.23
C GLN A 290 21.94 35.99 46.19
N VAL A 291 21.22 36.03 45.07
CA VAL A 291 20.16 35.07 44.78
C VAL A 291 20.78 33.98 43.92
N ASN A 292 20.72 32.74 44.41
CA ASN A 292 21.03 31.55 43.62
C ASN A 292 19.71 30.95 43.15
N TYR A 293 19.54 30.78 41.85
CA TYR A 293 18.36 30.14 41.29
C TYR A 293 18.72 28.80 40.65
N SER A 294 17.74 27.91 40.64
CA SER A 294 17.78 26.62 39.98
C SER A 294 16.44 26.32 39.35
N GLY A 295 16.41 25.42 38.38
CA GLY A 295 15.17 24.99 37.78
C GLY A 295 15.39 23.83 36.82
N SER A 296 14.30 23.37 36.25
CA SER A 296 14.32 22.30 35.24
C SER A 296 13.37 22.64 34.11
N VAL A 297 13.81 22.40 32.88
CA VAL A 297 12.96 22.44 31.69
C VAL A 297 12.83 21.04 31.14
N CYS A 298 11.60 20.54 30.98
CA CYS A 298 11.33 19.21 30.48
C CYS A 298 10.47 19.24 29.23
N ASN A 299 10.78 18.38 28.27
CA ASN A 299 9.91 18.11 27.14
C ASN A 299 8.81 17.12 27.55
N THR A 300 7.58 17.59 27.61
CA THR A 300 6.40 16.79 28.01
C THR A 300 5.60 16.29 26.80
N SER A 301 6.09 16.53 25.58
CA SER A 301 5.47 16.08 24.34
C SER A 301 6.11 14.80 23.79
N ASN A 302 5.54 14.28 22.69
CA ASN A 302 6.06 13.11 21.98
C ASN A 302 6.98 13.46 20.80
N VAL A 303 7.37 14.73 20.65
CA VAL A 303 8.26 15.22 19.60
C VAL A 303 9.48 15.88 20.22
N THR A 304 10.64 15.71 19.60
CA THR A 304 11.88 16.37 20.03
C THR A 304 11.76 17.87 19.81
N ILE A 305 12.15 18.64 20.81
CA ILE A 305 12.21 20.10 20.74
C ILE A 305 13.68 20.49 20.67
N ASP A 306 14.05 21.25 19.64
CA ASP A 306 15.39 21.74 19.36
C ASP A 306 15.49 23.25 19.61
N GLY A 307 16.72 23.75 19.73
CA GLY A 307 17.01 25.15 19.93
C GLY A 307 16.44 25.70 21.23
N ILE A 308 16.32 24.87 22.27
CA ILE A 308 15.74 25.30 23.54
C ILE A 308 16.66 26.32 24.21
N VAL A 309 16.07 27.46 24.55
CA VAL A 309 16.72 28.55 25.28
C VAL A 309 15.89 28.86 26.53
N VAL A 310 16.56 28.95 27.67
CA VAL A 310 15.97 29.44 28.93
C VAL A 310 16.50 30.86 29.19
N ILE A 311 15.60 31.79 29.43
CA ILE A 311 15.90 33.19 29.72
C ILE A 311 15.38 33.51 31.12
N ASP A 312 16.28 33.96 31.97
CA ASP A 312 15.95 34.46 33.30
C ASP A 312 15.75 35.99 33.23
N ASN A 313 14.78 36.54 33.97
CA ASN A 313 14.52 37.98 33.91
C ASN A 313 15.56 38.82 34.67
N LYS A 314 16.40 38.21 35.50
CA LYS A 314 17.48 38.85 36.28
C LYS A 314 18.87 38.51 35.77
N ASP A 315 19.04 37.44 34.99
CA ASP A 315 20.28 37.11 34.26
C ASP A 315 20.16 37.41 32.76
N SER A 316 21.01 38.32 32.27
CA SER A 316 21.05 38.70 30.85
C SER A 316 21.63 37.62 29.92
N ASN A 317 22.26 36.58 30.46
CA ASN A 317 22.87 35.52 29.65
C ASN A 317 21.86 34.38 29.44
N PRO A 318 21.39 34.16 28.20
CA PRO A 318 20.48 33.04 27.91
C PRO A 318 21.20 31.70 28.07
N ILE A 319 20.52 30.75 28.70
CA ILE A 319 21.00 29.39 28.90
C ILE A 319 20.62 28.56 27.68
N GLN A 320 21.62 28.11 26.93
CA GLN A 320 21.45 27.27 25.74
C GLN A 320 21.32 25.81 26.16
N VAL A 321 20.11 25.24 26.07
CA VAL A 321 19.83 23.84 26.42
C VAL A 321 20.09 22.92 25.23
N GLY A 322 19.75 23.36 24.02
CA GLY A 322 19.88 22.56 22.81
C GLY A 322 18.64 21.72 22.56
N MET A 323 18.79 20.39 22.46
CA MET A 323 17.68 19.47 22.17
C MET A 323 17.22 18.74 23.44
N LEU A 324 15.90 18.56 23.55
CA LEU A 324 15.29 17.62 24.49
C LEU A 324 14.41 16.62 23.74
N ALA A 325 14.79 15.35 23.82
CA ALA A 325 13.96 14.24 23.37
C ALA A 325 12.67 14.14 24.22
N PRO A 326 11.65 13.39 23.78
CA PRO A 326 10.44 13.16 24.58
C PRO A 326 10.78 12.68 26.00
N ALA A 327 10.17 13.32 27.01
CA ALA A 327 10.38 13.07 28.44
C ALA A 327 11.79 13.39 28.98
N GLU A 328 12.66 14.02 28.19
CA GLU A 328 13.96 14.49 28.65
C GLU A 328 13.82 15.83 29.39
N CYS A 329 14.64 16.01 30.44
CA CYS A 329 14.72 17.23 31.23
C CYS A 329 16.15 17.75 31.27
N TYR A 330 16.29 19.07 31.38
CA TYR A 330 17.57 19.75 31.61
C TYR A 330 17.47 20.64 32.84
N ASP A 331 18.35 20.39 33.80
CA ASP A 331 18.46 21.21 34.99
C ASP A 331 19.41 22.39 34.73
N PHE A 332 18.97 23.59 35.10
CA PHE A 332 19.75 24.82 34.98
C PHE A 332 19.94 25.48 36.34
N THR A 333 21.04 26.22 36.47
CA THR A 333 21.35 27.00 37.66
C THR A 333 22.02 28.31 37.26
N GLY A 334 21.91 29.31 38.12
CA GLY A 334 22.59 30.59 37.95
C GLY A 334 22.49 31.42 39.22
N ASN A 335 23.04 32.62 39.17
CA ASN A 335 22.98 33.54 40.29
C ASN A 335 23.07 34.99 39.82
N TYR A 336 22.54 35.89 40.64
CA TYR A 336 22.67 37.33 40.43
C TYR A 336 22.71 38.07 41.76
N GLU A 337 23.23 39.29 41.73
CA GLU A 337 23.13 40.20 42.84
C GLU A 337 21.79 40.96 42.75
N PRO A 338 20.87 40.78 43.71
CA PRO A 338 19.59 41.46 43.66
C PRO A 338 19.78 42.95 43.98
N ILE A 339 19.02 43.79 43.28
CA ILE A 339 18.90 45.22 43.59
C ILE A 339 17.59 45.40 44.36
N PRO A 340 17.61 45.87 45.61
CA PRO A 340 16.40 46.22 46.35
C PRO A 340 15.54 47.21 45.56
N GLY A 341 14.21 47.08 45.65
CA GLY A 341 13.30 47.87 44.81
C GLY A 341 13.45 49.38 44.98
N ASP A 342 13.24 50.13 43.91
CA ASP A 342 13.23 51.60 43.94
C ASP A 342 12.24 52.12 44.99
N GLY A 343 12.75 52.89 45.94
CA GLY A 343 11.97 53.46 47.05
C GLY A 343 12.20 52.80 48.41
N GLU A 344 12.95 51.69 48.46
CA GLU A 344 13.44 51.13 49.71
C GLU A 344 14.68 51.91 50.15
N GLY A 345 14.53 52.75 51.18
CA GLY A 345 15.62 53.56 51.72
C GLY A 345 16.72 52.66 52.29
N LEU A 346 17.76 52.38 51.51
CA LEU A 346 18.90 51.59 51.95
C LEU A 346 19.77 52.40 52.93
N PRO A 347 20.30 51.78 53.99
CA PRO A 347 20.26 50.34 54.31
C PRO A 347 18.99 49.88 55.05
N LEU A 348 18.50 48.68 54.72
CA LEU A 348 17.40 48.00 55.44
C LEU A 348 17.93 46.92 56.40
N PRO A 349 17.30 46.72 57.58
CA PRO A 349 17.48 45.51 58.37
C PRO A 349 17.10 44.26 57.58
N GLY A 350 17.78 43.13 57.80
CA GLY A 350 17.54 41.88 57.06
C GLY A 350 16.11 41.35 57.16
N GLU A 351 15.38 41.66 58.24
CA GLU A 351 13.96 41.29 58.43
C GLU A 351 12.98 42.14 57.60
N GLU A 352 13.40 43.32 57.14
CA GLU A 352 12.60 44.22 56.30
C GLU A 352 12.88 44.01 54.81
N VAL A 353 13.85 43.15 54.45
CA VAL A 353 14.14 42.78 53.06
C VAL A 353 13.00 41.91 52.52
N ARG A 354 12.26 42.44 51.55
CA ARG A 354 11.16 41.70 50.91
C ARG A 354 11.67 40.55 50.05
N ALA A 355 10.76 39.63 49.73
CA ALA A 355 11.03 38.58 48.75
C ALA A 355 11.39 39.18 47.38
N PHE A 356 12.41 38.62 46.74
CA PHE A 356 12.73 38.92 45.35
C PHE A 356 11.92 38.01 44.44
N THR A 357 11.13 38.59 43.53
CA THR A 357 10.45 37.80 42.49
C THR A 357 11.39 37.59 41.32
N ASP A 358 11.55 36.33 40.94
CA ASP A 358 12.43 35.89 39.89
C ASP A 358 11.64 34.99 38.93
N THR A 359 11.79 35.19 37.62
CA THR A 359 11.02 34.49 36.59
C THR A 359 11.90 33.97 35.47
N VAL A 360 11.56 32.79 34.95
CA VAL A 360 12.20 32.19 33.78
C VAL A 360 11.18 31.89 32.70
N ASP A 361 11.58 32.14 31.46
CA ASP A 361 10.88 31.74 30.25
C ASP A 361 11.72 30.71 29.50
N ALA A 362 11.06 29.78 28.82
CA ALA A 362 11.73 28.81 27.96
C ALA A 362 11.00 28.69 26.63
N SER A 363 11.75 28.65 25.54
CA SER A 363 11.20 28.43 24.20
C SER A 363 12.14 27.58 23.34
N GLY A 364 11.56 26.95 22.32
CA GLY A 364 12.27 26.16 21.31
C GLY A 364 11.36 25.88 20.11
N GLU A 365 11.79 25.01 19.21
CA GLU A 365 11.01 24.60 18.04
C GLU A 365 10.98 23.08 17.91
N THR A 366 9.90 22.53 17.37
CA THR A 366 9.86 21.08 17.09
C THR A 366 10.82 20.71 15.95
N ILE A 367 11.44 19.54 16.03
CA ILE A 367 12.49 19.10 15.09
C ILE A 367 12.05 19.00 13.62
N PHE A 368 10.74 18.91 13.36
CA PHE A 368 10.19 18.87 12.00
C PHE A 368 9.96 20.25 11.37
N GLY A 369 10.34 21.31 12.08
CA GLY A 369 10.16 22.71 11.68
C GLY A 369 8.69 23.13 11.71
N ASN A 370 8.44 24.42 11.99
CA ASN A 370 7.13 25.09 11.90
C ASN A 370 6.26 25.16 13.16
N VAL A 371 6.72 24.67 14.32
CA VAL A 371 5.98 24.85 15.59
C VAL A 371 6.90 25.38 16.66
N VAL A 372 6.75 26.67 16.97
CA VAL A 372 7.35 27.29 18.15
C VAL A 372 6.66 26.75 19.40
N VAL A 373 7.46 26.35 20.38
CA VAL A 373 7.00 25.86 21.67
C VAL A 373 7.46 26.85 22.73
N GLU A 374 6.52 27.38 23.50
CA GLU A 374 6.80 28.23 24.66
C GLU A 374 6.31 27.50 25.91
N ALA A 375 7.16 27.45 26.93
CA ALA A 375 6.75 27.03 28.26
C ALA A 375 5.94 28.12 28.93
N ILE A 376 5.07 27.74 29.86
CA ILE A 376 4.48 28.70 30.80
C ILE A 376 5.61 29.26 31.68
N THR A 377 5.70 30.59 31.78
CA THR A 377 6.67 31.27 32.66
C THR A 377 6.63 30.70 34.06
N ALA A 378 7.78 30.26 34.57
CA ALA A 378 7.93 29.81 35.95
C ALA A 378 8.44 30.96 36.81
N SER A 379 7.90 31.09 38.03
CA SER A 379 8.32 32.12 38.98
C SER A 379 8.69 31.52 40.34
N ALA A 380 9.65 32.15 41.01
CA ALA A 380 10.04 31.83 42.37
C ALA A 380 10.10 33.12 43.21
N GLU A 381 9.70 33.01 44.48
CA GLU A 381 9.85 34.09 45.47
C GLU A 381 11.03 33.79 46.40
N CYS A 382 12.11 34.55 46.23
CA CYS A 382 13.38 34.33 46.91
C CYS A 382 13.43 35.16 48.19
N THR A 383 13.41 34.48 49.34
CA THR A 383 13.42 35.16 50.66
C THR A 383 14.75 34.98 51.36
N LEU A 384 15.22 36.03 52.06
CA LEU A 384 16.43 35.99 52.89
C LEU A 384 16.22 35.15 54.16
N CYS A 385 15.01 35.22 54.72
CA CYS A 385 14.60 34.43 55.87
C CYS A 385 13.34 33.63 55.48
N PRO A 386 13.25 32.33 55.81
CA PRO A 386 11.99 31.61 55.67
C PRO A 386 10.91 32.32 56.48
N THR A 387 9.69 32.37 55.96
CA THR A 387 8.56 32.93 56.71
C THR A 387 8.45 32.20 58.04
N CYS A 388 8.51 32.93 59.16
CA CYS A 388 8.25 32.35 60.46
C CYS A 388 6.85 31.70 60.40
N PRO A 389 6.69 30.41 60.76
CA PRO A 389 5.35 29.82 60.83
C PRO A 389 4.51 30.69 61.77
N GLU A 390 3.28 31.00 61.36
CA GLU A 390 2.38 31.80 62.21
C GLU A 390 2.36 31.21 63.62
N PRO A 391 2.50 32.04 64.67
CA PRO A 391 2.43 31.53 66.03
C PRO A 391 1.09 30.83 66.21
N VAL A 392 1.13 29.50 66.35
CA VAL A 392 -0.05 28.71 66.70
C VAL A 392 -0.53 29.28 68.04
N ASN A 393 -1.70 29.93 68.01
CA ASN A 393 -2.25 30.57 69.18
C ASN A 393 -2.51 29.47 70.22
N CYS A 394 -1.67 29.40 71.26
CA CYS A 394 -1.89 28.48 72.37
C CYS A 394 -3.15 28.94 73.12
N PRO A 395 -4.17 28.09 73.30
CA PRO A 395 -5.34 28.46 74.07
C PRO A 395 -4.93 28.71 75.53
N GLU A 396 -5.50 29.77 76.12
CA GLU A 396 -5.28 30.22 77.51
C GLU A 396 -5.55 29.14 78.57
#